data_AF-A0A946ZZR8-F1
#
_entry.id   AF-A0A946ZZR8-F1
#
_cell.length_a   1.000
_cell.length_b   1.000
_cell.length_c   1.000
_cell.angle_alpha   90.00
_cell.angle_beta   90.00
_cell.angle_gamma   90.00
#
_symmetry.space_group_name_H-M   'P 1'
#
loop_
_entity.id
_entity.type
_entity.pdbx_description
1 polymer ?
#
loop_
_entity_poly.entity_id
_entity_poly.type
_entity_poly.pdbx_seq_one_letter_code
_entity_poly.pdbx_strand_id
1 'polypeptide(L)'
;YTLDIKALDADGNIYDVKAIQDAGQRQLMDIKALVGGEKTPVKILLSDDQYAPVKAITEGGTIYDIKALTADGKKLDVKGVKRAGNIIDIKAINEAGEFYGVKAISPEGLLNDVKGVKTVEDRLEATISGVEVLAHVKALPQMGTLTVSAIWHIKAIHPDGKTIDVKALDADGNIYDVKAIQDADQRQLMDIKALVGEKKTPVKILLSDDPYAPVKAITEEGTIYDIKALTEDGKKLDVKGVNRDGNILDIKAINEAGEFYGVKAISPEGELNDVKGVKMVEDRLETTVNGVEVHAHVKALPQSN
;
A
#
# COMPACT_ATOMS: atom_id res chain seq x y z
N TYR A 1 -2.11 -24.22 -16.63
CA TYR A 1 -2.57 -24.92 -15.40
C TYR A 1 -2.57 -23.91 -14.27
N THR A 2 -3.55 -23.97 -13.36
CA THR A 2 -3.60 -23.14 -12.16
C THR A 2 -3.21 -23.99 -10.96
N LEU A 3 -2.37 -23.45 -10.08
CA LEU A 3 -1.97 -24.11 -8.83
C LEU A 3 -2.71 -23.44 -7.68
N ASP A 4 -3.23 -24.24 -6.75
CA ASP A 4 -3.90 -23.71 -5.57
C ASP A 4 -2.87 -23.25 -4.55
N ILE A 5 -3.01 -22.02 -4.06
CA ILE A 5 -2.22 -21.52 -2.94
C ILE A 5 -2.90 -21.93 -1.63
N LYS A 6 -2.16 -22.62 -0.77
CA LYS A 6 -2.63 -23.11 0.52
C LYS A 6 -1.66 -22.78 1.64
N ALA A 7 -2.19 -22.72 2.86
CA ALA A 7 -1.40 -22.68 4.09
C ALA A 7 -1.29 -24.09 4.66
N LEU A 8 -0.12 -24.44 5.19
CA LEU A 8 0.17 -25.74 5.78
C LEU A 8 0.74 -25.59 7.19
N ASP A 9 0.26 -26.39 8.13
CA ASP A 9 0.89 -26.51 9.45
C ASP A 9 2.03 -27.54 9.46
N ALA A 10 2.64 -27.71 10.63
CA ALA A 10 3.74 -28.66 10.85
C ALA A 10 3.33 -30.13 10.65
N ASP A 11 2.06 -30.45 10.89
CA ASP A 11 1.50 -31.80 10.69
C ASP A 11 1.09 -32.04 9.23
N GLY A 12 1.14 -31.00 8.39
CA GLY A 12 0.83 -31.05 6.97
C GLY A 12 -0.66 -30.91 6.65
N ASN A 13 -1.50 -30.50 7.61
CA ASN A 13 -2.89 -30.14 7.35
C ASN A 13 -2.94 -28.93 6.43
N ILE A 14 -3.97 -28.87 5.58
CA ILE A 14 -4.07 -27.90 4.49
C ILE A 14 -5.23 -26.95 4.78
N TYR A 15 -4.95 -25.66 4.65
CA TYR A 15 -5.89 -24.58 4.88
C TYR A 15 -5.97 -23.66 3.65
N ASP A 16 -7.15 -23.08 3.44
CA ASP A 16 -7.38 -22.18 2.32
C ASP A 16 -6.66 -20.84 2.50
N VAL A 17 -6.12 -20.30 1.41
CA VAL A 17 -5.61 -18.91 1.34
C VAL A 17 -6.48 -18.14 0.37
N LYS A 18 -6.99 -16.98 0.80
CA LYS A 18 -7.91 -16.15 0.02
C LYS A 18 -7.50 -14.68 0.06
N ALA A 19 -7.79 -13.99 -1.03
CA ALA A 19 -7.89 -12.54 -0.98
C ALA A 19 -9.24 -12.15 -0.37
N ILE A 20 -9.23 -11.25 0.60
CA ILE A 20 -10.42 -10.73 1.26
C ILE A 20 -10.72 -9.37 0.67
N GLN A 21 -11.90 -9.26 0.09
CA GLN A 21 -12.42 -8.05 -0.53
C GLN A 21 -13.52 -7.49 0.36
N ASP A 22 -13.25 -6.38 1.04
CA ASP A 22 -14.30 -5.63 1.73
C ASP A 22 -15.04 -4.73 0.72
N ALA A 23 -16.29 -4.36 1.03
CA ALA A 23 -17.18 -3.67 0.09
C ALA A 23 -16.50 -2.44 -0.55
N GLY A 24 -16.43 -2.41 -1.88
CA GLY A 24 -15.81 -1.32 -2.66
C GLY A 24 -14.28 -1.35 -2.78
N GLN A 25 -13.58 -2.17 -1.97
CA GLN A 25 -12.13 -2.23 -1.96
C GLN A 25 -11.58 -3.07 -3.11
N ARG A 26 -11.15 -2.43 -4.20
CA ARG A 26 -10.57 -3.12 -5.37
C ARG A 26 -9.07 -2.91 -5.55
N GLN A 27 -8.50 -1.88 -4.91
CA GLN A 27 -7.12 -1.46 -5.17
C GLN A 27 -6.08 -2.18 -4.31
N LEU A 28 -6.46 -2.73 -3.15
CA LEU A 28 -5.52 -3.31 -2.18
C LEU A 28 -6.23 -4.28 -1.23
N MET A 29 -6.37 -5.54 -1.62
CA MET A 29 -7.04 -6.57 -0.81
C MET A 29 -6.07 -7.31 0.12
N ASP A 30 -6.56 -7.76 1.28
CA ASP A 30 -5.77 -8.58 2.19
C ASP A 30 -5.63 -10.02 1.70
N ILE A 31 -4.45 -10.61 1.84
CA ILE A 31 -4.29 -12.06 1.72
C ILE A 31 -4.31 -12.69 3.12
N LYS A 32 -5.25 -13.61 3.34
CA LYS A 32 -5.43 -14.30 4.61
C LYS A 32 -5.44 -15.82 4.41
N ALA A 33 -4.86 -16.55 5.34
CA ALA A 33 -5.07 -17.99 5.50
C ALA A 33 -6.28 -18.22 6.42
N LEU A 34 -7.11 -19.22 6.10
CA LEU A 34 -8.32 -19.57 6.83
C LEU A 34 -8.05 -20.79 7.71
N VAL A 35 -7.59 -20.56 8.93
CA VAL A 35 -7.12 -21.61 9.85
C VAL A 35 -8.05 -21.67 11.05
N GLY A 36 -8.64 -22.84 11.32
CA GLY A 36 -9.51 -23.02 12.49
C GLY A 36 -10.76 -22.11 12.52
N GLY A 37 -11.18 -21.58 11.38
CA GLY A 37 -12.27 -20.58 11.29
C GLY A 37 -11.80 -19.13 11.42
N GLU A 38 -10.52 -18.88 11.67
CA GLU A 38 -9.92 -17.55 11.81
C GLU A 38 -9.21 -17.10 10.53
N LYS A 39 -9.12 -15.78 10.34
CA LYS A 39 -8.43 -15.13 9.21
C LYS A 39 -7.03 -14.70 9.61
N THR A 40 -6.06 -15.55 9.36
CA THR A 40 -4.66 -15.33 9.70
C THR A 40 -3.95 -14.50 8.63
N PRO A 41 -3.23 -13.41 8.96
CA PRO A 41 -2.52 -12.61 7.98
C PRO A 41 -1.38 -13.40 7.31
N VAL A 42 -1.26 -13.23 5.99
CA VAL A 42 -0.09 -13.70 5.24
C VAL A 42 0.91 -12.55 5.08
N LYS A 43 2.18 -12.82 5.40
CA LYS A 43 3.27 -11.83 5.42
C LYS A 43 4.52 -12.41 4.74
N ILE A 44 5.40 -11.53 4.28
CA ILE A 44 6.77 -11.89 3.94
C ILE A 44 7.60 -11.70 5.20
N LEU A 45 8.29 -12.73 5.68
CA LEU A 45 9.13 -12.59 6.87
C LEU A 45 10.47 -11.97 6.51
N LEU A 46 11.06 -11.28 7.48
CA LEU A 46 12.45 -10.84 7.36
C LEU A 46 13.36 -12.07 7.37
N SER A 47 14.25 -12.14 6.38
CA SER A 47 15.22 -13.21 6.20
C SER A 47 16.41 -12.70 5.42
N ASP A 48 17.54 -13.38 5.57
CA ASP A 48 18.75 -13.22 4.75
C ASP A 48 18.88 -14.30 3.66
N ASP A 49 17.86 -15.16 3.53
CA ASP A 49 17.76 -16.12 2.42
C ASP A 49 17.72 -15.41 1.06
N GLN A 50 18.13 -16.11 0.01
CA GLN A 50 18.03 -15.63 -1.37
C GLN A 50 16.62 -15.15 -1.73
N TYR A 51 15.59 -15.89 -1.28
CA TYR A 51 14.19 -15.54 -1.46
C TYR A 51 13.46 -15.53 -0.12
N ALA A 52 12.79 -14.43 0.19
CA ALA A 52 12.17 -14.22 1.49
C ALA A 52 10.94 -15.14 1.66
N PRO A 53 10.77 -15.78 2.83
CA PRO A 53 9.66 -16.70 3.06
C PRO A 53 8.32 -15.97 3.14
N VAL A 54 7.30 -16.50 2.47
CA VAL A 54 5.90 -16.07 2.60
C VAL A 54 5.19 -17.04 3.54
N LYS A 55 4.63 -16.53 4.62
CA LYS A 55 4.05 -17.34 5.71
C LYS A 55 2.75 -16.73 6.24
N ALA A 56 1.86 -17.54 6.79
CA ALA A 56 0.78 -17.05 7.64
C ALA A 56 1.24 -17.03 9.10
N ILE A 57 0.84 -16.01 9.86
CA ILE A 57 1.24 -15.82 11.27
C ILE A 57 -0.02 -15.62 12.11
N THR A 58 -0.34 -16.58 12.98
CA THR A 58 -1.46 -16.47 13.92
C THR A 58 -1.16 -15.47 15.03
N GLU A 59 -2.20 -15.04 15.76
CA GLU A 59 -2.04 -14.15 16.92
C GLU A 59 -1.12 -14.75 18.00
N GLY A 60 -1.13 -16.08 18.16
CA GLY A 60 -0.22 -16.79 19.06
C GLY A 60 1.22 -16.98 18.52
N GLY A 61 1.54 -16.45 17.34
CA GLY A 61 2.86 -16.56 16.71
C GLY A 61 3.11 -17.89 16.00
N THR A 62 2.14 -18.80 15.92
CA THR A 62 2.26 -20.02 15.11
C THR A 62 2.35 -19.66 13.63
N ILE A 63 3.36 -20.24 12.96
CA ILE A 63 3.70 -19.99 11.56
C ILE A 63 3.19 -21.14 10.69
N TYR A 64 2.54 -20.77 9.57
CA TYR A 64 2.08 -21.70 8.55
C TYR A 64 2.80 -21.44 7.24
N ASP A 65 3.20 -22.52 6.58
CA ASP A 65 3.86 -22.51 5.29
C ASP A 65 2.87 -22.15 4.18
N ILE A 66 3.19 -21.15 3.35
CA ILE A 66 2.43 -20.92 2.12
C ILE A 66 3.06 -21.70 0.97
N LYS A 67 2.28 -22.59 0.36
CA LYS A 67 2.70 -23.45 -0.75
C LYS A 67 1.73 -23.35 -1.92
N ALA A 68 2.23 -23.56 -3.13
CA ALA A 68 1.41 -23.83 -4.29
C ALA A 68 1.29 -25.35 -4.52
N LEU A 69 0.08 -25.86 -4.68
CA LEU A 69 -0.20 -27.28 -4.85
C LEU A 69 -0.42 -27.63 -6.32
N THR A 70 0.31 -28.63 -6.80
CA THR A 70 0.11 -29.21 -8.13
C THR A 70 -0.94 -30.30 -8.12
N ALA A 71 -1.46 -30.63 -9.30
CA ALA A 71 -2.46 -31.69 -9.46
C ALA A 71 -1.94 -33.08 -9.03
N ASP A 72 -0.62 -33.32 -9.11
CA ASP A 72 0.06 -34.53 -8.62
C ASP A 72 0.48 -34.44 -7.14
N GLY A 73 0.06 -33.39 -6.41
CA GLY A 73 0.24 -33.25 -4.97
C GLY A 73 1.60 -32.69 -4.52
N LYS A 74 2.45 -32.25 -5.46
CA LYS A 74 3.70 -31.55 -5.11
C LYS A 74 3.41 -30.19 -4.49
N LYS A 75 4.29 -29.77 -3.59
CA LYS A 75 4.19 -28.54 -2.80
C LYS A 75 5.34 -27.62 -3.18
N LEU A 76 5.05 -26.59 -3.95
CA LEU A 76 6.05 -25.60 -4.39
C LEU A 76 6.14 -24.49 -3.35
N ASP A 77 7.36 -24.01 -3.10
CA ASP A 77 7.60 -22.89 -2.20
C ASP A 77 7.04 -21.60 -2.77
N VAL A 78 6.37 -20.80 -1.94
CA VAL A 78 5.95 -19.44 -2.29
C VAL A 78 6.84 -18.43 -1.56
N LYS A 79 7.49 -17.55 -2.31
CA LYS A 79 8.54 -16.66 -1.80
C LYS A 79 8.44 -15.25 -2.39
N GLY A 80 8.95 -14.27 -1.65
CA GLY A 80 9.28 -12.94 -2.17
C GLY A 80 10.63 -12.97 -2.89
N VAL A 81 10.67 -12.58 -4.18
CA VAL A 81 11.84 -12.84 -5.05
C VAL A 81 12.55 -11.60 -5.59
N LYS A 82 11.86 -10.47 -5.73
CA LYS A 82 12.43 -9.22 -6.26
C LYS A 82 11.68 -8.03 -5.67
N ARG A 83 12.40 -7.01 -5.19
CA ARG A 83 11.82 -5.74 -4.73
C ARG A 83 12.01 -4.64 -5.77
N ALA A 84 10.97 -3.83 -5.99
CA ALA A 84 10.98 -2.60 -6.76
C ALA A 84 10.19 -1.54 -5.97
N GLY A 85 10.91 -0.57 -5.40
CA GLY A 85 10.36 0.40 -4.45
C GLY A 85 9.54 -0.24 -3.33
N ASN A 86 8.23 0.03 -3.29
CA ASN A 86 7.30 -0.52 -2.28
C ASN A 86 6.78 -1.94 -2.58
N ILE A 87 7.07 -2.50 -3.75
CA ILE A 87 6.48 -3.77 -4.20
C ILE A 87 7.54 -4.88 -4.18
N ILE A 88 7.14 -6.05 -3.69
CA ILE A 88 7.93 -7.27 -3.76
C ILE A 88 7.16 -8.31 -4.58
N ASP A 89 7.77 -8.82 -5.63
CA ASP A 89 7.23 -9.92 -6.41
C ASP A 89 7.14 -11.19 -5.56
N ILE A 90 5.95 -11.81 -5.56
CA ILE A 90 5.74 -13.11 -4.96
C ILE A 90 5.57 -14.15 -6.07
N LYS A 91 6.33 -15.23 -5.98
CA LYS A 91 6.32 -16.33 -6.96
C LYS A 91 6.26 -17.68 -6.23
N ALA A 92 5.62 -18.65 -6.88
CA ALA A 92 5.84 -20.05 -6.55
C ALA A 92 7.10 -20.54 -7.31
N ILE A 93 7.89 -21.40 -6.67
CA ILE A 93 9.18 -21.88 -7.18
C ILE A 93 9.17 -23.41 -7.20
N ASN A 94 9.54 -24.02 -8.33
CA ASN A 94 9.75 -25.46 -8.41
C ASN A 94 11.20 -25.87 -8.09
N GLU A 95 11.45 -27.18 -8.05
CA GLU A 95 12.79 -27.74 -7.78
C GLU A 95 13.85 -27.34 -8.82
N ALA A 96 13.43 -27.01 -10.05
CA ALA A 96 14.31 -26.51 -11.10
C ALA A 96 14.60 -25.00 -11.01
N GLY A 97 13.99 -24.30 -10.06
CA GLY A 97 14.14 -22.85 -9.88
C GLY A 97 13.27 -21.99 -10.80
N GLU A 98 12.29 -22.58 -11.49
CA GLU A 98 11.37 -21.84 -12.34
C GLU A 98 10.32 -21.09 -11.50
N PHE A 99 9.98 -19.87 -11.94
CA PHE A 99 9.02 -19.01 -11.25
C PHE A 99 7.64 -19.03 -11.88
N TYR A 100 6.61 -19.17 -11.04
CA TYR A 100 5.21 -19.03 -11.42
C TYR A 100 4.59 -17.84 -10.68
N GLY A 101 3.80 -17.04 -11.40
CA GLY A 101 3.10 -15.90 -10.82
C GLY A 101 2.02 -16.34 -9.83
N VAL A 102 1.92 -15.64 -8.70
CA VAL A 102 0.83 -15.84 -7.74
C VAL A 102 -0.25 -14.78 -7.98
N LYS A 103 -1.49 -15.23 -8.12
CA LYS A 103 -2.62 -14.37 -8.49
C LYS A 103 -3.79 -14.58 -7.54
N ALA A 104 -4.57 -13.53 -7.32
CA ALA A 104 -5.87 -13.59 -6.68
C ALA A 104 -6.96 -13.31 -7.73
N ILE A 105 -8.06 -14.06 -7.67
CA ILE A 105 -9.19 -13.91 -8.59
C ILE A 105 -10.37 -13.42 -7.75
N SER A 106 -10.90 -12.25 -8.08
CA SER A 106 -12.10 -11.70 -7.44
C SER A 106 -13.36 -12.50 -7.82
N PRO A 107 -14.47 -12.37 -7.08
CA PRO A 107 -15.75 -12.96 -7.47
C PRO A 107 -16.22 -12.56 -8.88
N GLU A 108 -15.86 -11.36 -9.34
CA GLU A 108 -16.17 -10.87 -10.68
C GLU A 108 -15.19 -11.39 -11.76
N GLY A 109 -14.25 -12.25 -11.40
CA GLY A 109 -13.27 -12.84 -12.31
C GLY A 109 -12.07 -11.93 -12.63
N LEU A 110 -11.95 -10.77 -11.99
CA LEU A 110 -10.80 -9.88 -12.17
C LEU A 110 -9.56 -10.49 -11.53
N LEU A 111 -8.48 -10.53 -12.31
CA LEU A 111 -7.20 -11.09 -11.91
C LEU A 111 -6.32 -10.01 -11.27
N ASN A 112 -5.84 -10.28 -10.06
CA ASN A 112 -4.99 -9.41 -9.28
C ASN A 112 -3.63 -10.08 -9.05
N ASP A 113 -2.57 -9.28 -9.00
CA ASP A 113 -1.26 -9.75 -8.58
C ASP A 113 -1.22 -9.88 -7.06
N VAL A 114 -0.66 -10.99 -6.56
CA VAL A 114 -0.29 -11.09 -5.15
C VAL A 114 1.16 -10.63 -5.01
N LYS A 115 1.37 -9.60 -4.18
CA LYS A 115 2.66 -8.95 -3.98
C LYS A 115 2.92 -8.72 -2.50
N GLY A 116 4.21 -8.63 -2.15
CA GLY A 116 4.61 -7.98 -0.92
C GLY A 116 4.50 -6.46 -1.07
N VAL A 117 4.08 -5.79 -0.01
CA VAL A 117 3.91 -4.35 0.06
C VAL A 117 4.64 -3.82 1.28
N LYS A 118 5.54 -2.88 1.03
CA LYS A 118 6.24 -2.08 2.04
C LYS A 118 5.69 -0.68 2.12
N THR A 119 5.72 -0.12 3.33
CA THR A 119 5.22 1.22 3.63
C THR A 119 6.24 2.10 4.34
N VAL A 120 7.30 1.46 4.83
CA VAL A 120 8.49 2.07 5.42
C VAL A 120 9.74 1.71 4.61
N GLU A 121 10.76 2.55 4.73
CA GLU A 121 12.03 2.37 4.01
C GLU A 121 12.88 1.24 4.61
N ASP A 122 12.79 1.05 5.92
CA ASP A 122 13.54 0.07 6.69
C ASP A 122 13.29 -1.37 6.23
N ARG A 123 14.28 -2.25 6.47
CA ARG A 123 14.13 -3.69 6.19
C ARG A 123 12.98 -4.28 7.01
N LEU A 124 12.94 -4.01 8.30
CA LEU A 124 11.86 -4.43 9.19
C LEU A 124 10.62 -3.56 8.95
N GLU A 125 9.50 -4.18 8.57
CA GLU A 125 8.21 -3.49 8.43
C GLU A 125 7.48 -3.43 9.77
N ALA A 126 7.40 -4.57 10.46
CA ALA A 126 6.68 -4.73 11.73
C ALA A 126 7.15 -6.00 12.45
N THR A 127 6.80 -6.11 13.73
CA THR A 127 6.87 -7.38 14.47
C THR A 127 5.46 -7.83 14.80
N ILE A 128 5.09 -9.05 14.42
CA ILE A 128 3.76 -9.62 14.67
C ILE A 128 3.95 -10.86 15.53
N SER A 129 3.46 -10.83 16.76
CA SER A 129 3.56 -11.95 17.71
C SER A 129 5.00 -12.50 17.85
N GLY A 130 5.97 -11.58 17.91
CA GLY A 130 7.40 -11.90 18.01
C GLY A 130 8.09 -12.27 16.69
N VAL A 131 7.37 -12.28 15.57
CA VAL A 131 7.91 -12.59 14.24
C VAL A 131 8.23 -11.31 13.47
N GLU A 132 9.47 -11.17 13.02
CA GLU A 132 9.92 -10.06 12.19
C GLU A 132 9.38 -10.16 10.75
N VAL A 133 8.68 -9.13 10.32
CA VAL A 133 8.01 -9.06 9.02
C VAL A 133 8.76 -8.09 8.11
N LEU A 134 9.10 -8.55 6.90
CA LEU A 134 9.68 -7.75 5.83
C LEU A 134 8.62 -6.96 5.07
N ALA A 135 7.44 -7.55 4.81
CA ALA A 135 6.39 -6.87 4.06
C ALA A 135 5.02 -7.50 4.31
N HIS A 136 3.98 -6.71 4.09
CA HIS A 136 2.60 -7.20 4.07
C HIS A 136 2.30 -7.88 2.74
N VAL A 137 1.49 -8.94 2.72
CA VAL A 137 1.04 -9.55 1.44
C VAL A 137 -0.35 -9.05 1.10
N LYS A 138 -0.48 -8.48 -0.10
CA LYS A 138 -1.72 -7.90 -0.60
C LYS A 138 -1.98 -8.35 -2.04
N ALA A 139 -3.26 -8.36 -2.43
CA ALA A 139 -3.65 -8.46 -3.83
C ALA A 139 -3.90 -7.06 -4.42
N LEU A 140 -3.27 -6.80 -5.57
CA LEU A 140 -3.24 -5.52 -6.26
C LEU A 140 -3.73 -5.67 -7.71
N PRO A 141 -4.40 -4.65 -8.29
CA PRO A 141 -4.73 -4.63 -9.71
C PRO A 141 -3.48 -4.85 -10.58
N GLN A 142 -3.65 -5.58 -11.67
CA GLN A 142 -2.55 -5.77 -12.62
C GLN A 142 -2.22 -4.48 -13.35
N MET A 143 -0.94 -4.18 -13.41
CA MET A 143 -0.43 -3.03 -14.15
C MET A 143 0.67 -3.50 -15.11
N GLY A 144 0.77 -2.82 -16.25
CA GLY A 144 1.92 -3.00 -17.13
C GLY A 144 3.21 -2.63 -16.40
N THR A 145 4.28 -3.39 -16.68
CA THR A 145 5.61 -3.06 -16.20
C THR A 145 6.14 -1.87 -16.98
N LEU A 146 6.56 -0.82 -16.28
CA LEU A 146 7.31 0.30 -16.85
C LEU A 146 8.75 0.21 -16.37
N THR A 147 9.71 0.36 -17.29
CA THR A 147 11.14 0.28 -16.97
C THR A 147 11.74 1.63 -16.58
N VAL A 148 10.92 2.68 -16.52
CA VAL A 148 11.36 4.05 -16.26
C VAL A 148 10.78 4.57 -14.95
N SER A 149 11.65 5.24 -14.18
CA SER A 149 11.22 6.03 -13.02
C SER A 149 10.64 7.36 -13.49
N ALA A 150 9.67 7.89 -12.75
CA ALA A 150 8.99 9.15 -13.07
C ALA A 150 8.54 9.88 -11.81
N ILE A 151 8.35 11.20 -11.93
CA ILE A 151 7.79 12.05 -10.88
C ILE A 151 6.42 12.52 -11.35
N TRP A 152 5.38 12.23 -10.58
CA TRP A 152 4.00 12.55 -10.92
C TRP A 152 3.54 13.77 -10.12
N HIS A 153 2.77 14.65 -10.75
CA HIS A 153 2.17 15.81 -10.10
C HIS A 153 1.01 15.38 -9.20
N ILE A 154 0.91 15.94 -8.00
CA ILE A 154 -0.27 15.77 -7.16
C ILE A 154 -1.19 16.98 -7.33
N LYS A 155 -2.43 16.70 -7.73
CA LYS A 155 -3.44 17.73 -8.00
C LYS A 155 -4.76 17.35 -7.34
N ALA A 156 -5.49 18.33 -6.81
CA ALA A 156 -6.91 18.19 -6.56
C ALA A 156 -7.67 18.52 -7.87
N ILE A 157 -8.75 17.79 -8.14
CA ILE A 157 -9.55 17.94 -9.35
C ILE A 157 -10.89 18.56 -8.97
N HIS A 158 -11.12 19.79 -9.40
CA HIS A 158 -12.39 20.48 -9.21
C HIS A 158 -13.47 19.85 -10.12
N PRO A 159 -14.75 19.84 -9.74
CA PRO A 159 -15.83 19.25 -10.55
C PRO A 159 -15.97 19.79 -11.97
N ASP A 160 -15.50 21.02 -12.23
CA ASP A 160 -15.46 21.63 -13.57
C ASP A 160 -14.26 21.16 -14.44
N GLY A 161 -13.43 20.25 -13.92
CA GLY A 161 -12.26 19.70 -14.60
C GLY A 161 -10.96 20.46 -14.38
N LYS A 162 -10.97 21.58 -13.65
CA LYS A 162 -9.73 22.31 -13.31
C LYS A 162 -8.88 21.54 -12.31
N THR A 163 -7.56 21.67 -12.45
CA THR A 163 -6.60 21.09 -11.52
C THR A 163 -6.08 22.15 -10.56
N ILE A 164 -6.01 21.81 -9.28
CA ILE A 164 -5.52 22.67 -8.19
C ILE A 164 -4.26 22.03 -7.64
N ASP A 165 -3.18 22.81 -7.48
CA ASP A 165 -1.91 22.28 -7.00
C ASP A 165 -2.00 21.83 -5.54
N VAL A 166 -1.53 20.62 -5.23
CA VAL A 166 -1.36 20.18 -3.83
C VAL A 166 0.09 20.38 -3.43
N LYS A 167 0.31 21.14 -2.35
CA LYS A 167 1.62 21.54 -1.84
C LYS A 167 1.75 21.25 -0.35
N ALA A 168 2.99 21.17 0.12
CA ALA A 168 3.32 21.15 1.54
C ALA A 168 3.72 22.56 1.99
N LEU A 169 3.29 22.96 3.19
CA LEU A 169 3.57 24.25 3.78
C LEU A 169 4.15 24.07 5.18
N ASP A 170 5.26 24.75 5.46
CA ASP A 170 5.78 24.83 6.82
C ASP A 170 5.11 25.95 7.64
N ALA A 171 5.54 26.10 8.89
CA ALA A 171 5.01 27.10 9.82
C ALA A 171 5.32 28.55 9.39
N ASP A 172 6.40 28.77 8.64
CA ASP A 172 6.80 30.09 8.12
C ASP A 172 6.06 30.43 6.81
N GLY A 173 5.32 29.46 6.25
CA GLY A 173 4.54 29.60 5.02
C GLY A 173 5.33 29.33 3.75
N ASN A 174 6.54 28.76 3.84
CA ASN A 174 7.27 28.28 2.67
C ASN A 174 6.49 27.14 2.00
N ILE A 175 6.54 27.11 0.67
CA ILE A 175 5.75 26.17 -0.14
C ILE A 175 6.68 25.17 -0.81
N TYR A 176 6.35 23.90 -0.68
CA TYR A 176 7.11 22.78 -1.22
C TYR A 176 6.26 21.90 -2.11
N ASP A 177 6.88 21.33 -3.13
CA ASP A 177 6.23 20.43 -4.07
C ASP A 177 5.85 19.10 -3.41
N VAL A 178 4.65 18.61 -3.67
CA VAL A 178 4.22 17.26 -3.30
C VAL A 178 4.08 16.44 -4.57
N LYS A 179 4.76 15.30 -4.62
CA LYS A 179 4.85 14.44 -5.81
C LYS A 179 4.61 12.98 -5.47
N ALA A 180 4.12 12.23 -6.46
CA ALA A 180 4.24 10.77 -6.44
C ALA A 180 5.61 10.37 -7.01
N ILE A 181 6.28 9.43 -6.37
CA ILE A 181 7.56 8.88 -6.82
C ILE A 181 7.31 7.49 -7.39
N GLN A 182 7.53 7.35 -8.71
CA GLN A 182 7.47 6.07 -9.40
C GLN A 182 8.90 5.53 -9.58
N ASP A 183 9.19 4.38 -9.00
CA ASP A 183 10.37 3.60 -9.38
C ASP A 183 10.08 2.69 -10.58
N ALA A 184 11.12 2.32 -11.31
CA ALA A 184 11.02 1.29 -12.35
C ALA A 184 10.40 0.00 -11.76
N ASP A 185 9.53 -0.64 -12.53
CA ASP A 185 8.75 -1.82 -12.16
C ASP A 185 7.73 -1.60 -11.02
N GLN A 186 7.49 -0.35 -10.57
CA GLN A 186 6.60 -0.02 -9.45
C GLN A 186 5.49 0.95 -9.86
N ARG A 187 4.44 0.44 -10.52
CA ARG A 187 3.25 1.25 -10.89
C ARG A 187 2.02 1.02 -10.00
N GLN A 188 1.99 -0.08 -9.27
CA GLN A 188 0.81 -0.49 -8.49
C GLN A 188 0.63 0.30 -7.19
N LEU A 189 1.70 0.84 -6.61
CA LEU A 189 1.67 1.56 -5.34
C LEU A 189 2.87 2.52 -5.24
N MET A 190 2.66 3.81 -5.46
CA MET A 190 3.72 4.82 -5.45
C MET A 190 3.70 5.63 -4.15
N ASP A 191 4.88 6.06 -3.69
CA ASP A 191 4.99 6.95 -2.53
C ASP A 191 4.56 8.36 -2.87
N ILE A 192 3.88 9.01 -1.93
CA ILE A 192 3.68 10.46 -1.95
C ILE A 192 4.68 11.11 -1.00
N LYS A 193 5.50 12.02 -1.54
CA LYS A 193 6.53 12.74 -0.78
C LYS A 193 6.41 14.25 -1.01
N ALA A 194 6.68 15.03 0.02
CA ALA A 194 6.97 16.45 -0.08
C ALA A 194 8.48 16.65 -0.34
N LEU A 195 8.84 17.56 -1.24
CA LEU A 195 10.22 17.83 -1.66
C LEU A 195 10.72 19.10 -0.96
N VAL A 196 11.45 18.93 0.14
CA VAL A 196 11.93 20.02 1.00
C VAL A 196 13.45 20.14 0.84
N GLY A 197 13.90 21.06 -0.02
CA GLY A 197 15.29 21.09 -0.46
C GLY A 197 15.66 19.80 -1.19
N GLU A 198 16.68 19.10 -0.72
CA GLU A 198 17.10 17.80 -1.26
C GLU A 198 16.39 16.61 -0.59
N LYS A 199 15.63 16.85 0.49
CA LYS A 199 14.95 15.80 1.26
C LYS A 199 13.58 15.45 0.67
N LYS A 200 13.25 14.15 0.72
CA LYS A 200 11.94 13.59 0.33
C LYS A 200 11.16 13.17 1.57
N THR A 201 10.33 14.06 2.06
CA THR A 201 9.57 13.90 3.30
C THR A 201 8.30 13.07 3.07
N PRO A 202 8.03 12.01 3.84
CA PRO A 202 6.82 11.20 3.66
C PRO A 202 5.55 12.00 3.96
N VAL A 203 4.53 11.84 3.13
CA VAL A 203 3.17 12.31 3.42
C VAL A 203 2.36 11.17 4.04
N LYS A 204 1.70 11.44 5.15
CA LYS A 204 0.93 10.48 5.95
C LYS A 204 -0.41 11.09 6.38
N ILE A 205 -1.37 10.23 6.69
CA ILE A 205 -2.59 10.62 7.43
C ILE A 205 -2.27 10.44 8.90
N LEU A 206 -2.40 11.49 9.71
CA LEU A 206 -2.09 11.40 11.14
C LEU A 206 -3.28 10.84 11.92
N LEU A 207 -2.99 10.22 13.06
CA LEU A 207 -4.03 9.84 14.02
C LEU A 207 -4.70 11.10 14.56
N SER A 208 -6.03 11.10 14.54
CA SER A 208 -6.86 12.21 15.02
C SER A 208 -8.22 11.69 15.45
N ASP A 209 -8.90 12.48 16.29
CA ASP A 209 -10.32 12.33 16.64
C ASP A 209 -11.21 13.28 15.82
N ASP A 210 -10.63 14.10 14.94
CA ASP A 210 -11.36 14.96 14.02
C ASP A 210 -12.24 14.14 13.06
N PRO A 211 -13.39 14.66 12.61
CA PRO A 211 -14.23 14.00 11.62
C PRO A 211 -13.48 13.66 10.32
N TYR A 212 -12.50 14.48 9.94
CA TYR A 212 -11.63 14.25 8.79
C TYR A 212 -10.17 14.28 9.21
N ALA A 213 -9.48 13.17 9.00
CA ALA A 213 -8.12 12.98 9.48
C ALA A 213 -7.14 13.87 8.70
N PRO A 214 -6.19 14.54 9.39
CA PRO A 214 -5.25 15.44 8.75
C PRO A 214 -4.24 14.70 7.87
N VAL A 215 -4.04 15.19 6.64
CA VAL A 215 -2.93 14.75 5.77
C VAL A 215 -1.76 15.72 5.92
N LYS A 216 -0.60 15.20 6.30
CA LYS A 216 0.59 15.99 6.64
C LYS A 216 1.87 15.37 6.09
N ALA A 217 2.89 16.20 5.84
CA ALA A 217 4.26 15.73 5.68
C ALA A 217 4.97 15.71 7.03
N ILE A 218 5.82 14.71 7.29
CA ILE A 218 6.53 14.52 8.56
C ILE A 218 8.03 14.49 8.29
N THR A 219 8.77 15.53 8.69
CA THR A 219 10.23 15.61 8.48
C THR A 219 10.97 14.57 9.33
N GLU A 220 12.26 14.37 9.05
CA GLU A 220 13.13 13.46 9.82
C GLU A 220 13.20 13.85 11.30
N GLU A 221 13.07 15.13 11.60
CA GLU A 221 13.06 15.70 12.95
C GLU A 221 11.67 15.62 13.63
N GLY A 222 10.66 15.07 12.95
CA GLY A 222 9.28 14.97 13.44
C GLY A 222 8.45 16.24 13.23
N THR A 223 8.98 17.26 12.55
CA THR A 223 8.24 18.49 12.24
C THR A 223 7.13 18.20 11.24
N ILE A 224 5.96 18.78 11.47
CA ILE A 224 4.75 18.54 10.68
C ILE A 224 4.52 19.70 9.71
N TYR A 225 4.42 19.39 8.42
CA TYR A 225 4.08 20.34 7.37
C TYR A 225 2.65 20.09 6.89
N ASP A 226 1.92 21.18 6.67
CA ASP A 226 0.54 21.17 6.21
C ASP A 226 0.46 20.78 4.74
N ILE A 227 -0.39 19.82 4.38
CA ILE A 227 -0.74 19.57 2.98
C ILE A 227 -2.01 20.34 2.63
N LYS A 228 -1.91 21.23 1.63
CA LYS A 228 -3.00 22.09 1.18
C LYS A 228 -3.13 22.05 -0.33
N ALA A 229 -4.35 22.21 -0.84
CA ALA A 229 -4.58 22.52 -2.24
C ALA A 229 -4.64 24.04 -2.44
N LEU A 230 -3.84 24.57 -3.36
CA LEU A 230 -3.67 26.00 -3.60
C LEU A 230 -4.40 26.41 -4.88
N THR A 231 -5.44 27.23 -4.72
CA THR A 231 -6.21 27.77 -5.84
C THR A 231 -5.47 28.94 -6.51
N GLU A 232 -5.87 29.27 -7.74
CA GLU A 232 -5.27 30.39 -8.50
C GLU A 232 -5.44 31.75 -7.80
N ASP A 233 -6.52 31.93 -7.03
CA ASP A 233 -6.77 33.13 -6.20
C ASP A 233 -6.05 33.09 -4.83
N GLY A 234 -5.20 32.09 -4.59
CA GLY A 234 -4.33 32.00 -3.41
C GLY A 234 -4.99 31.40 -2.17
N LYS A 235 -6.23 30.89 -2.26
CA LYS A 235 -6.87 30.18 -1.15
C LYS A 235 -6.18 28.84 -0.90
N LYS A 236 -6.20 28.43 0.36
CA LYS A 236 -5.57 27.19 0.85
C LYS A 236 -6.66 26.25 1.34
N LEU A 237 -7.01 25.28 0.51
CA LEU A 237 -7.99 24.26 0.85
C LEU A 237 -7.34 23.16 1.70
N ASP A 238 -8.07 22.66 2.69
CA ASP A 238 -7.61 21.55 3.52
C ASP A 238 -7.56 20.26 2.71
N VAL A 239 -6.50 19.45 2.89
CA VAL A 239 -6.43 18.08 2.35
C VAL A 239 -6.55 17.10 3.50
N LYS A 240 -7.57 16.24 3.46
CA LYS A 240 -7.93 15.34 4.57
C LYS A 240 -8.28 13.93 4.09
N GLY A 241 -8.11 12.96 4.97
CA GLY A 241 -8.72 11.64 4.85
C GLY A 241 -10.17 11.69 5.32
N VAL A 242 -11.13 11.22 4.52
CA VAL A 242 -12.57 11.44 4.78
C VAL A 242 -13.40 10.18 4.97
N ASN A 243 -13.19 9.13 4.16
CA ASN A 243 -13.97 7.89 4.21
C ASN A 243 -13.01 6.70 4.16
N ARG A 244 -13.37 5.59 4.82
CA ARG A 244 -12.58 4.34 4.82
C ARG A 244 -13.41 3.18 4.27
N ASP A 245 -12.86 2.49 3.28
CA ASP A 245 -13.38 1.24 2.72
C ASP A 245 -12.28 0.17 2.79
N GLY A 246 -12.40 -0.73 3.77
CA GLY A 246 -11.38 -1.74 4.08
C GLY A 246 -10.02 -1.10 4.41
N ASN A 247 -9.01 -1.37 3.58
CA ASN A 247 -7.66 -0.82 3.73
C ASN A 247 -7.44 0.55 3.08
N ILE A 248 -8.44 1.10 2.39
CA ILE A 248 -8.30 2.33 1.62
C ILE A 248 -9.04 3.47 2.31
N LEU A 249 -8.39 4.62 2.40
CA LEU A 249 -9.03 5.87 2.80
C LEU A 249 -9.05 6.85 1.63
N ASP A 250 -10.21 7.46 1.41
CA ASP A 250 -10.36 8.56 0.49
C ASP A 250 -9.64 9.80 0.99
N ILE A 251 -8.81 10.40 0.12
CA ILE A 251 -8.21 11.71 0.36
C ILE A 251 -8.87 12.74 -0.55
N LYS A 252 -9.36 13.82 0.05
CA LYS A 252 -10.02 14.91 -0.65
C LYS A 252 -9.41 16.25 -0.24
N ALA A 253 -9.39 17.20 -1.18
CA ALA A 253 -9.32 18.61 -0.82
C ALA A 253 -10.74 19.10 -0.47
N ILE A 254 -10.87 19.97 0.52
CA ILE A 254 -12.14 20.45 1.06
C ILE A 254 -12.17 21.97 0.99
N ASN A 255 -13.18 22.53 0.34
CA ASN A 255 -13.37 23.97 0.30
C ASN A 255 -14.12 24.51 1.54
N GLU A 256 -14.24 25.83 1.64
CA GLU A 256 -14.93 26.50 2.76
C GLU A 256 -16.43 26.13 2.87
N ALA A 257 -17.05 25.71 1.76
CA ALA A 257 -18.43 25.23 1.73
C ALA A 257 -18.57 23.74 2.11
N GLY A 258 -17.46 23.03 2.35
CA GLY A 258 -17.43 21.61 2.67
C GLY A 258 -17.49 20.67 1.46
N GLU A 259 -17.33 21.19 0.24
CA GLU A 259 -17.32 20.37 -0.98
C GLU A 259 -16.00 19.61 -1.12
N PHE A 260 -16.09 18.37 -1.61
CA PHE A 260 -14.94 17.48 -1.77
C PHE A 260 -14.42 17.44 -3.21
N TYR A 261 -13.11 17.65 -3.35
CA TYR A 261 -12.39 17.50 -4.61
C TYR A 261 -11.45 16.30 -4.53
N GLY A 262 -11.52 15.41 -5.52
CA GLY A 262 -10.67 14.23 -5.58
C GLY A 262 -9.20 14.59 -5.76
N VAL A 263 -8.30 13.94 -5.03
CA VAL A 263 -6.85 14.12 -5.20
C VAL A 263 -6.29 13.01 -6.09
N LYS A 264 -5.57 13.41 -7.13
CA LYS A 264 -4.99 12.53 -8.15
C LYS A 264 -3.49 12.75 -8.27
N ALA A 265 -2.79 11.67 -8.57
CA ALA A 265 -1.44 11.73 -9.13
C ALA A 265 -1.56 11.71 -10.66
N ILE A 266 -0.85 12.61 -11.33
CA ILE A 266 -0.86 12.78 -12.78
C ILE A 266 0.54 12.56 -13.33
N SER A 267 0.70 11.59 -14.24
CA SER A 267 1.98 11.29 -14.88
C SER A 267 2.40 12.40 -15.84
N PRO A 268 3.68 12.45 -16.25
CA PRO A 268 4.12 13.34 -17.34
C PRO A 268 3.32 13.15 -18.64
N GLU A 269 2.84 11.93 -18.90
CA GLU A 269 2.04 11.55 -20.07
C GLU A 269 0.52 11.74 -19.85
N GLY A 270 0.10 12.22 -18.68
CA GLY A 270 -1.31 12.49 -18.35
C GLY A 270 -2.09 11.29 -17.80
N GLU A 271 -1.43 10.19 -17.47
CA GLU A 271 -2.08 9.05 -16.80
C GLU A 271 -2.48 9.44 -15.37
N LEU A 272 -3.60 8.88 -14.87
CA LEU A 272 -4.15 9.24 -13.58
C LEU A 272 -4.14 8.07 -12.60
N ASN A 273 -3.61 8.32 -11.42
CA ASN A 273 -3.75 7.45 -10.25
C ASN A 273 -4.54 8.19 -9.16
N ASP A 274 -5.25 7.44 -8.34
CA ASP A 274 -5.87 7.95 -7.12
C ASP A 274 -4.83 8.18 -6.04
N VAL A 275 -4.92 9.28 -5.31
CA VAL A 275 -4.18 9.45 -4.05
C VAL A 275 -5.09 9.05 -2.90
N LYS A 276 -4.66 8.06 -2.13
CA LYS A 276 -5.44 7.45 -1.06
C LYS A 276 -4.60 7.25 0.20
N GLY A 277 -5.27 7.16 1.34
CA GLY A 277 -4.69 6.55 2.53
C GLY A 277 -4.71 5.03 2.39
N VAL A 278 -3.67 4.38 2.89
CA VAL A 278 -3.49 2.93 2.86
C VAL A 278 -3.19 2.44 4.27
N LYS A 279 -4.00 1.48 4.73
CA LYS A 279 -3.83 0.75 5.99
C LYS A 279 -3.29 -0.65 5.73
N MET A 280 -2.38 -1.09 6.57
CA MET A 280 -1.86 -2.45 6.58
C MET A 280 -2.34 -3.26 7.78
N VAL A 281 -2.85 -2.55 8.81
CA VAL A 281 -3.44 -3.11 10.03
C VAL A 281 -4.83 -2.54 10.27
N GLU A 282 -5.62 -3.26 11.08
CA GLU A 282 -7.02 -2.88 11.37
C GLU A 282 -7.11 -1.74 12.40
N ASP A 283 -6.12 -1.69 13.31
CA ASP A 283 -6.01 -0.71 14.40
C ASP A 283 -6.07 0.75 13.94
N ARG A 284 -6.47 1.64 14.85
CA ARG A 284 -6.44 3.09 14.60
C ARG A 284 -5.03 3.59 14.35
N LEU A 285 -4.07 3.19 15.19
CA LEU A 285 -2.66 3.50 14.99
C LEU A 285 -2.08 2.54 13.95
N GLU A 286 -1.53 3.05 12.86
CA GLU A 286 -0.80 2.27 11.87
C GLU A 286 0.66 2.07 12.30
N THR A 287 1.32 3.17 12.65
CA THR A 287 2.72 3.19 13.10
C THR A 287 3.07 4.56 13.70
N THR A 288 4.29 4.72 14.20
CA THR A 288 4.88 6.02 14.58
C THR A 288 6.02 6.35 13.63
N VAL A 289 5.99 7.53 13.02
CA VAL A 289 7.06 8.03 12.13
C VAL A 289 7.68 9.26 12.77
N ASN A 290 8.97 9.19 13.12
CA ASN A 290 9.71 10.30 13.73
C ASN A 290 8.98 10.94 14.92
N GLY A 291 8.39 10.09 15.79
CA GLY A 291 7.64 10.51 16.97
C GLY A 291 6.18 10.94 16.71
N VAL A 292 5.72 10.91 15.46
CA VAL A 292 4.34 11.28 15.08
C VAL A 292 3.49 10.03 14.84
N GLU A 293 2.34 9.96 15.50
CA GLU A 293 1.36 8.88 15.34
C GLU A 293 0.65 8.96 13.98
N VAL A 294 0.76 7.89 13.19
CA VAL A 294 0.23 7.81 11.84
C VAL A 294 -1.00 6.90 11.83
N HIS A 295 -2.09 7.39 11.26
CA HIS A 295 -3.30 6.62 11.00
C HIS A 295 -3.23 5.83 9.70
N ALA A 296 -2.61 6.36 8.64
CA ALA A 296 -2.48 5.64 7.38
C ALA A 296 -1.34 6.21 6.53
N HIS A 297 -0.83 5.39 5.61
CA HIS A 297 0.17 5.82 4.64
C HIS A 297 -0.48 6.47 3.43
N VAL A 298 0.03 7.59 2.93
CA VAL A 298 -0.49 8.19 1.70
C VAL A 298 0.26 7.64 0.50
N LYS A 299 -0.49 7.04 -0.44
CA LYS A 299 0.04 6.37 -1.62
C LYS A 299 -0.77 6.73 -2.85
N ALA A 300 -0.14 6.68 -4.03
CA ALA A 300 -0.85 6.72 -5.30
C ALA A 300 -1.08 5.29 -5.83
N LEU A 301 -2.34 5.01 -6.20
CA LEU A 301 -2.85 3.71 -6.63
C LEU A 301 -3.54 3.82 -8.00
N PRO A 302 -3.51 2.78 -8.85
CA PRO A 302 -4.34 2.71 -10.04
C PRO A 302 -5.81 2.92 -9.70
N GLN A 303 -6.55 3.65 -10.54
CA GLN A 303 -7.97 3.93 -10.27
C GLN A 303 -8.81 2.65 -10.16
N SER A 304 -9.69 2.60 -9.16
CA SER A 304 -10.73 1.56 -9.11
C SER A 304 -11.88 1.94 -10.05
N ASN A 305 -12.07 1.16 -11.11
CA ASN A 305 -13.35 1.13 -11.84
C ASN A 305 -14.40 0.35 -11.06
#